data_AF-A0A0M3J2V3-F1
#
_entry.id   AF-A0A0M3J2V3-F1
#
_cell.length_a   1.000
_cell.length_b   1.000
_cell.length_c   1.000
_cell.angle_alpha   90.00
_cell.angle_beta   90.00
_cell.angle_gamma   90.00
#
_symmetry.space_group_name_H-M   'P 1'
#
loop_
_entity.id
_entity.type
_entity.pdbx_description
1 polymer ?
#
loop_
_entity_poly.entity_id
_entity_poly.type
_entity_poly.pdbx_seq_one_letter_code
_entity_poly.pdbx_strand_id
1 'polypeptide(L)'
;MATEVDPRKFGARDSLVRQASIDRVQNEGLKRSNTLKHRKDLEQALQAGGILQQLNDEGIELIWSSKDDASMIFTAILTSQRELRSSTEFLCAVASTFHACGVHIRHIESRLGINEKANNSDESNAKTTTNNGNTLELLVECDCKKEAFIDAVSKLTAENQLTKLKLFKNAKNNINVMRDQEMPGSTVALQATFTFRTSVWFPVHVAELDKCFHCVIKYEPTTDPRHPGYGDKEYIERRAKLNDVARVYK
;
A
#
# COMPACT_ATOMS: atom_id res chain seq x y z
N MET A 1 27.23 -0.12 -3.93
CA MET A 1 27.72 -1.33 -3.23
C MET A 1 27.08 -1.35 -1.85
N ALA A 2 26.17 -2.27 -1.59
CA ALA A 2 25.65 -2.47 -0.23
C ALA A 2 26.73 -3.20 0.58
N THR A 3 27.17 -2.61 1.68
CA THR A 3 28.07 -3.26 2.63
C THR A 3 27.31 -4.41 3.30
N GLU A 4 27.60 -5.65 2.91
CA GLU A 4 27.17 -6.85 3.64
C GLU A 4 27.78 -6.81 5.04
N VAL A 5 26.93 -6.65 6.06
CA VAL A 5 27.35 -6.67 7.47
C VAL A 5 27.45 -8.13 7.91
N ASP A 6 28.67 -8.58 8.19
CA ASP A 6 28.99 -9.94 8.62
C ASP A 6 28.38 -10.25 10.01
N PRO A 7 27.44 -11.22 10.11
CA PRO A 7 26.81 -11.63 11.36
C PRO A 7 27.73 -12.42 12.29
N ARG A 8 29.04 -12.51 12.04
CA ARG A 8 30.00 -13.10 12.98
C ARG A 8 30.79 -12.06 13.76
N LYS A 9 30.60 -10.77 13.47
CA LYS A 9 31.24 -9.64 14.17
C LYS A 9 30.43 -9.11 15.36
N PHE A 10 29.52 -9.90 15.92
CA PHE A 10 28.74 -9.49 17.09
C PHE A 10 29.61 -9.52 18.35
N GLY A 11 29.83 -8.35 18.94
CA GLY A 11 30.29 -8.24 20.32
C GLY A 11 29.08 -8.14 21.24
N ALA A 12 29.11 -8.82 22.40
CA ALA A 12 28.07 -8.74 23.44
C ALA A 12 27.88 -7.32 24.05
N ARG A 13 28.51 -6.28 23.47
CA ARG A 13 28.53 -4.88 23.93
C ARG A 13 27.89 -3.90 22.94
N ASP A 14 27.28 -4.37 21.85
CA ASP A 14 26.58 -3.48 20.93
C ASP A 14 25.30 -2.90 21.56
N SER A 15 25.04 -1.62 21.30
CA SER A 15 23.84 -0.96 21.84
C SER A 15 22.57 -1.53 21.20
N LEU A 16 21.47 -1.59 21.95
CA LEU A 16 20.16 -2.02 21.44
C LEU A 16 19.73 -1.22 20.20
N VAL A 17 20.11 0.06 20.14
CA VAL A 17 19.84 0.94 18.99
C VAL A 17 20.61 0.48 17.75
N ARG A 18 21.89 0.10 17.90
CA ARG A 18 22.71 -0.40 16.81
C ARG A 18 22.21 -1.77 16.33
N GLN A 19 21.84 -2.65 17.25
CA GLN A 19 21.25 -3.95 16.93
C GLN A 19 19.96 -3.79 16.11
N ALA A 20 19.02 -2.98 16.60
CA ALA A 20 17.75 -2.73 15.90
C ALA A 20 17.94 -2.10 14.52
N SER A 21 18.94 -1.22 14.36
CA SER A 21 19.27 -0.60 13.07
C SER A 21 19.81 -1.60 12.06
N ILE A 22 20.71 -2.50 12.47
CA ILE A 22 21.27 -3.54 11.60
C ILE A 22 20.20 -4.58 11.26
N ASP A 23 19.41 -5.03 12.25
CA ASP A 23 18.29 -5.95 12.03
C ASP A 23 17.30 -5.36 11.02
N ARG A 24 17.02 -4.05 11.11
CA ARG A 24 16.19 -3.36 10.11
C ARG A 24 16.78 -3.49 8.70
N VAL A 25 18.07 -3.21 8.53
CA VAL A 25 18.75 -3.28 7.23
C VAL A 25 18.76 -4.70 6.67
N GLN A 26 19.03 -5.71 7.51
CA GLN A 26 18.99 -7.11 7.10
C GLN A 26 17.58 -7.55 6.69
N ASN A 27 16.56 -7.19 7.47
CA ASN A 27 15.17 -7.46 7.14
C ASN A 27 14.72 -6.79 5.84
N GLU A 28 15.17 -5.55 5.59
CA GLU A 28 14.93 -4.85 4.33
C GLU A 28 15.61 -5.54 3.14
N GLY A 29 16.86 -6.01 3.34
CA GLY A 29 17.59 -6.79 2.33
C GLY A 29 16.91 -8.11 1.98
N LEU A 30 16.49 -8.87 3.00
CA LEU A 30 15.75 -10.12 2.84
C LEU A 30 14.41 -9.89 2.13
N LYS A 31 13.67 -8.85 2.55
CA LYS A 31 12.40 -8.48 1.91
C LYS A 31 12.61 -8.18 0.42
N ARG A 32 13.61 -7.36 0.09
CA ARG A 32 13.93 -7.02 -1.31
C ARG A 32 14.28 -8.26 -2.12
N SER A 33 15.07 -9.18 -1.55
CA SER A 33 15.42 -10.45 -2.19
C SER A 33 14.17 -11.31 -2.47
N ASN A 34 13.29 -11.43 -1.48
CA ASN A 34 12.03 -12.18 -1.62
C ASN A 34 11.11 -11.56 -2.67
N THR A 35 10.92 -10.24 -2.66
CA THR A 35 10.09 -9.56 -3.66
C THR A 35 10.64 -9.71 -5.07
N LEU A 36 11.97 -9.70 -5.25
CA LEU A 36 12.60 -10.00 -6.54
C LEU A 36 12.34 -11.44 -6.98
N LYS A 37 12.33 -12.39 -6.04
CA LYS A 37 11.97 -13.78 -6.32
C LYS A 37 10.50 -13.90 -6.73
N HIS A 38 9.57 -13.32 -5.96
CA HIS A 38 8.14 -13.33 -6.27
C HIS A 38 7.85 -12.68 -7.62
N ARG A 39 8.54 -11.59 -7.98
CA ARG A 39 8.44 -10.96 -9.30
C ARG A 39 8.79 -11.96 -10.41
N LYS A 40 9.92 -12.67 -10.30
CA LYS A 40 10.34 -13.68 -11.28
C LYS A 40 9.35 -14.85 -11.35
N ASP A 41 8.87 -15.32 -10.20
CA ASP A 41 7.93 -16.43 -10.13
C ASP A 41 6.58 -16.05 -10.77
N LEU A 42 6.10 -14.83 -10.54
CA LEU A 42 4.90 -14.30 -11.21
C LEU A 42 5.10 -14.11 -12.71
N GLU A 43 6.26 -13.62 -13.15
CA GLU A 43 6.58 -13.50 -14.58
C GLU A 43 6.52 -14.86 -15.28
N GLN A 44 7.00 -15.92 -14.63
CA GLN A 44 6.94 -17.28 -15.15
C GLN A 44 5.53 -17.85 -15.15
N ALA A 45 4.75 -17.61 -14.08
CA ALA A 45 3.43 -18.21 -13.90
C ALA A 45 2.35 -17.55 -14.78
N LEU A 46 2.41 -16.23 -14.97
CA LEU A 46 1.30 -15.47 -15.54
C LEU A 46 1.45 -15.13 -17.02
N GLN A 47 2.60 -15.42 -17.65
CA GLN A 47 2.94 -14.98 -19.02
C GLN A 47 2.70 -13.48 -19.30
N ALA A 48 2.45 -12.66 -18.27
CA ALA A 48 2.07 -11.25 -18.34
C ALA A 48 3.33 -10.36 -18.36
N GLY A 49 4.31 -10.72 -19.20
CA GLY A 49 5.71 -10.31 -19.10
C GLY A 49 6.01 -8.81 -19.23
N GLY A 50 5.03 -7.97 -19.58
CA GLY A 50 5.22 -6.51 -19.67
C GLY A 50 4.73 -5.73 -18.44
N ILE A 51 3.63 -6.15 -17.82
CA ILE A 51 2.98 -5.34 -16.78
C ILE A 51 3.56 -5.55 -15.39
N LEU A 52 4.00 -6.77 -15.07
CA LEU A 52 4.62 -7.09 -13.77
C LEU A 52 5.92 -6.30 -13.56
N GLN A 53 6.60 -5.92 -14.65
CA GLN A 53 7.78 -5.05 -14.59
C GLN A 53 7.43 -3.60 -14.23
N GLN A 54 6.22 -3.14 -14.57
CA GLN A 54 5.77 -1.78 -14.24
C GLN A 54 5.22 -1.66 -12.81
N LEU A 55 4.88 -2.79 -12.17
CA LEU A 55 4.38 -2.82 -10.81
C LEU A 55 5.45 -2.49 -9.78
N ASN A 56 5.04 -1.66 -8.82
CA ASN A 56 5.78 -1.45 -7.58
C ASN A 56 5.84 -2.74 -6.75
N ASP A 57 6.85 -2.81 -5.86
CA ASP A 57 7.07 -3.97 -4.97
C ASP A 57 5.83 -4.32 -4.15
N GLU A 58 5.02 -3.33 -3.76
CA GLU A 58 3.77 -3.56 -3.04
C GLU A 58 2.69 -4.25 -3.89
N GLY A 59 2.58 -3.90 -5.17
CA GLY A 59 1.67 -4.58 -6.09
C GLY A 59 2.05 -6.04 -6.31
N ILE A 60 3.35 -6.32 -6.43
CA ILE A 60 3.87 -7.68 -6.53
C ILE A 60 3.51 -8.50 -5.28
N GLU A 61 3.76 -7.96 -4.09
CA GLU A 61 3.44 -8.64 -2.84
C GLU A 61 1.92 -8.80 -2.63
N LEU A 62 1.11 -7.82 -3.04
CA LEU A 62 -0.35 -7.90 -2.98
C LEU A 62 -0.87 -9.08 -3.83
N ILE A 63 -0.42 -9.17 -5.08
CA ILE A 63 -0.82 -10.24 -6.01
C ILE A 63 -0.32 -11.59 -5.51
N TRP A 64 0.93 -11.67 -5.05
CA TRP A 64 1.54 -12.90 -4.57
C TRP A 64 0.88 -13.44 -3.29
N SER A 65 0.56 -12.55 -2.34
CA SER A 65 -0.03 -12.93 -1.05
C SER A 65 -1.54 -13.20 -1.13
N SER A 66 -2.20 -12.82 -2.21
CA SER A 66 -3.62 -13.10 -2.41
C SER A 66 -3.85 -14.58 -2.68
N LYS A 67 -4.81 -15.16 -1.96
CA LYS A 67 -5.38 -16.46 -2.31
C LYS A 67 -6.19 -16.30 -3.60
N ASP A 68 -6.27 -17.36 -4.41
CA ASP A 68 -6.94 -17.30 -5.72
C ASP A 68 -8.46 -17.06 -5.59
N ASP A 69 -9.08 -17.55 -4.50
CA ASP A 69 -10.51 -17.35 -4.23
C ASP A 69 -10.85 -16.06 -3.49
N ALA A 70 -9.85 -15.34 -2.96
CA ALA A 70 -10.07 -14.13 -2.18
C ALA A 70 -10.10 -12.88 -3.06
N SER A 71 -11.01 -11.95 -2.75
CA SER A 71 -11.00 -10.62 -3.36
C SER A 71 -9.92 -9.75 -2.71
N MET A 72 -9.10 -9.11 -3.53
CA MET A 72 -8.11 -8.12 -3.12
C MET A 72 -8.76 -6.75 -3.10
N ILE A 73 -8.53 -5.97 -2.04
CA ILE A 73 -8.95 -4.57 -1.92
C ILE A 73 -7.69 -3.70 -2.04
N PHE A 74 -7.63 -2.84 -3.05
CA PHE A 74 -6.45 -2.03 -3.33
C PHE A 74 -6.78 -0.70 -4.03
N THR A 75 -5.80 0.18 -4.06
CA THR A 75 -5.82 1.41 -4.84
C THR A 75 -4.83 1.27 -5.98
N ALA A 76 -5.31 1.40 -7.22
CA ALA A 76 -4.50 1.43 -8.42
C ALA A 76 -4.28 2.87 -8.88
N ILE A 77 -3.03 3.20 -9.18
CA ILE A 77 -2.67 4.46 -9.83
C ILE A 77 -2.28 4.13 -11.26
N LEU A 78 -3.04 4.67 -12.22
CA LEU A 78 -2.92 4.42 -13.64
C LEU A 78 -2.51 5.71 -14.35
N THR A 79 -1.46 5.68 -15.16
CA THR A 79 -1.04 6.83 -15.97
C THR A 79 -1.08 6.48 -17.45
N SER A 80 -1.65 7.38 -18.25
CA SER A 80 -1.77 7.22 -19.71
C SER A 80 -0.63 7.93 -20.47
N GLN A 81 -0.37 7.50 -21.71
CA GLN A 81 0.69 8.06 -22.55
C GLN A 81 0.40 9.51 -22.99
N ARG A 82 1.47 10.27 -23.21
CA ARG A 82 1.47 11.72 -23.54
C ARG A 82 0.71 12.12 -24.82
N GLU A 83 0.25 11.17 -25.62
CA GLU A 83 -0.40 11.44 -26.91
C GLU A 83 -1.85 10.92 -27.00
N LEU A 84 -2.52 10.65 -25.87
CA LEU A 84 -3.91 10.21 -25.94
C LEU A 84 -4.83 11.33 -26.43
N ARG A 85 -5.46 11.04 -27.58
CA ARG A 85 -6.75 11.57 -28.04
C ARG A 85 -7.71 11.53 -26.84
N SER A 86 -8.06 12.68 -26.28
CA SER A 86 -9.06 12.89 -25.22
C SER A 86 -8.91 12.09 -23.90
N SER A 87 -8.76 12.80 -22.76
CA SER A 87 -8.79 12.22 -21.40
C SER A 87 -10.01 11.35 -21.11
N THR A 88 -11.12 11.61 -21.80
CA THR A 88 -12.36 10.84 -21.70
C THR A 88 -12.23 9.43 -22.29
N GLU A 89 -11.46 9.23 -23.35
CA GLU A 89 -11.25 7.92 -23.97
C GLU A 89 -10.51 7.00 -23.00
N PHE A 90 -9.47 7.50 -22.33
CA PHE A 90 -8.72 6.74 -21.33
C PHE A 90 -9.60 6.33 -20.14
N LEU A 91 -10.38 7.26 -19.59
CA LEU A 91 -11.27 6.97 -18.47
C LEU A 91 -12.34 5.95 -18.85
N CYS A 92 -12.97 6.11 -20.03
CA CYS A 92 -13.95 5.16 -20.54
C CYS A 92 -13.35 3.78 -20.76
N ALA A 93 -12.13 3.69 -21.29
CA ALA A 93 -11.47 2.43 -21.54
C ALA A 93 -11.12 1.71 -20.23
N VAL A 94 -10.57 2.42 -19.23
CA VAL A 94 -10.32 1.86 -17.89
C VAL A 94 -11.62 1.37 -17.26
N ALA A 95 -12.67 2.20 -17.23
CA ALA A 95 -13.94 1.84 -16.62
C ALA A 95 -14.60 0.63 -17.31
N SER A 96 -14.60 0.60 -18.64
CA SER A 96 -15.23 -0.47 -19.44
C SER A 96 -14.46 -1.78 -19.31
N THR A 97 -13.13 -1.74 -19.40
CA THR A 97 -12.29 -2.94 -19.29
C THR A 97 -12.32 -3.51 -17.88
N PHE A 98 -12.30 -2.66 -16.85
CA PHE A 98 -12.41 -3.10 -15.46
C PHE A 98 -13.76 -3.77 -15.22
N HIS A 99 -14.86 -3.15 -15.66
CA HIS A 99 -16.19 -3.74 -15.53
C HIS A 99 -16.28 -5.10 -16.27
N ALA A 100 -15.81 -5.15 -17.51
CA ALA A 100 -15.87 -6.37 -18.34
C ALA A 100 -15.04 -7.54 -17.77
N CYS A 101 -13.99 -7.25 -17.00
CA CYS A 101 -13.15 -8.28 -16.38
C CYS A 101 -13.56 -8.60 -14.94
N GLY A 102 -14.64 -8.00 -14.42
CA GLY A 102 -15.09 -8.24 -13.04
C GLY A 102 -14.29 -7.47 -11.98
N VAL A 103 -13.64 -6.37 -12.35
CA VAL A 103 -13.01 -5.43 -11.42
C VAL A 103 -14.04 -4.41 -10.95
N HIS A 104 -14.38 -4.45 -9.67
CA HIS A 104 -15.33 -3.51 -9.09
C HIS A 104 -14.65 -2.20 -8.72
N ILE A 105 -15.06 -1.09 -9.33
CA ILE A 105 -14.57 0.25 -9.02
C ILE A 105 -15.43 0.84 -7.91
N ARG A 106 -14.82 1.13 -6.76
CA ARG A 106 -15.47 1.78 -5.60
C ARG A 106 -15.33 3.29 -5.64
N HIS A 107 -14.21 3.78 -6.15
CA HIS A 107 -13.96 5.21 -6.32
C HIS A 107 -12.96 5.42 -7.46
N ILE A 108 -13.18 6.46 -8.26
CA ILE A 108 -12.27 6.87 -9.32
C ILE A 108 -12.07 8.38 -9.26
N GLU A 109 -10.82 8.82 -9.28
CA GLU A 109 -10.45 10.22 -9.30
C GLU A 109 -9.44 10.45 -10.43
N SER A 110 -9.66 11.49 -11.23
CA SER A 110 -8.71 11.92 -12.25
C SER A 110 -7.92 13.13 -11.78
N ARG A 111 -6.60 13.08 -11.91
CA ARG A 111 -5.68 14.17 -11.61
C ARG A 111 -4.82 14.50 -12.82
N LEU A 112 -4.40 15.76 -12.90
CA LEU A 112 -3.33 16.15 -13.79
C LEU A 112 -2.00 15.71 -13.17
N GLY A 113 -1.24 14.91 -13.91
CA GLY A 113 0.04 14.39 -13.47
C GLY A 113 1.04 15.51 -13.28
N ILE A 114 1.70 15.49 -12.12
CA ILE A 114 2.72 16.47 -11.74
C ILE A 114 4.06 16.02 -12.37
N ASN A 115 4.67 16.88 -13.20
CA ASN A 115 5.99 16.60 -13.76
C ASN A 115 7.06 16.67 -12.66
N GLU A 116 7.55 15.53 -12.19
CA GLU A 116 8.65 15.41 -11.20
C GLU A 116 9.96 16.09 -11.65
N LYS A 117 10.11 16.43 -12.94
CA LYS A 117 11.31 17.07 -13.50
C LYS A 117 11.40 18.58 -13.27
N ALA A 118 10.35 19.25 -12.78
CA ALA A 118 10.36 20.71 -12.61
C ALA A 118 11.16 21.20 -11.40
N ASN A 119 11.45 20.33 -10.42
CA ASN A 119 12.03 20.77 -9.13
C ASN A 119 13.54 20.52 -9.00
N ASN A 120 14.19 19.91 -10.00
CA ASN A 120 15.63 19.57 -9.97
C ASN A 120 16.44 20.23 -11.10
N SER A 121 15.98 21.35 -11.67
CA SER A 121 16.81 22.14 -12.57
C SER A 121 17.43 23.29 -11.79
N ASP A 122 18.73 23.14 -11.49
CA ASP A 122 19.60 24.28 -11.32
C ASP A 122 19.38 25.27 -12.48
N GLU A 123 19.21 26.52 -12.10
CA GLU A 123 18.80 27.65 -12.91
C GLU A 123 19.92 28.08 -13.89
N SER A 124 20.29 27.22 -14.85
CA SER A 124 21.36 27.56 -15.82
C SER A 124 21.37 26.75 -17.12
N ASN A 125 20.22 26.41 -17.71
CA ASN A 125 20.14 26.27 -19.19
C ASN A 125 18.70 26.18 -19.71
N ALA A 126 17.96 27.29 -19.64
CA ALA A 126 16.68 27.41 -20.32
C ALA A 126 16.91 27.73 -21.81
N LYS A 127 17.22 26.71 -22.62
CA LYS A 127 17.03 26.85 -24.07
C LYS A 127 16.66 25.53 -24.73
N THR A 128 15.41 25.52 -25.20
CA THR A 128 14.82 24.61 -26.19
C THR A 128 14.48 23.22 -25.64
N THR A 129 13.19 22.93 -25.48
CA THR A 129 12.44 21.86 -26.18
C THR A 129 11.03 21.74 -25.58
N THR A 130 10.09 22.48 -26.19
CA THR A 130 8.72 22.07 -26.58
C THR A 130 7.87 21.13 -25.71
N ASN A 131 6.65 21.62 -25.44
CA ASN A 131 5.38 20.94 -25.10
C ASN A 131 5.17 20.38 -23.67
N ASN A 132 4.52 21.23 -22.86
CA ASN A 132 3.81 20.92 -21.62
C ASN A 132 2.64 19.93 -21.85
N GLY A 133 2.94 18.64 -21.95
CA GLY A 133 1.92 17.59 -22.06
C GLY A 133 1.32 17.24 -20.69
N ASN A 134 0.06 17.58 -20.48
CA ASN A 134 -0.74 17.17 -19.31
C ASN A 134 -0.93 15.64 -19.31
N THR A 135 -0.12 14.89 -18.57
CA THR A 135 -0.34 13.46 -18.36
C THR A 135 -1.54 13.26 -17.44
N LEU A 136 -2.54 12.46 -17.81
CA LEU A 136 -3.66 12.14 -16.90
C LEU A 136 -3.26 10.99 -15.97
N GLU A 137 -3.47 11.16 -14.67
CA GLU A 137 -3.31 10.14 -13.66
C GLU A 137 -4.69 9.78 -13.08
N LEU A 138 -5.03 8.50 -13.05
CA LEU A 138 -6.25 8.00 -12.44
C LEU A 138 -5.90 7.28 -11.14
N LEU A 139 -6.58 7.66 -10.06
CA LEU A 139 -6.55 6.97 -8.79
C LEU A 139 -7.84 6.17 -8.67
N VAL A 140 -7.74 4.85 -8.71
CA VAL A 140 -8.88 3.93 -8.75
C VAL A 140 -8.86 3.03 -7.52
N GLU A 141 -9.80 3.24 -6.60
CA GLU A 141 -10.04 2.29 -5.52
C GLU A 141 -10.93 1.15 -6.05
N CYS A 142 -10.42 -0.08 -6.00
CA CYS A 142 -11.11 -1.23 -6.57
C CYS A 142 -10.98 -2.48 -5.71
N ASP A 143 -11.89 -3.44 -5.95
CA ASP A 143 -11.80 -4.78 -5.40
C ASP A 143 -12.13 -5.84 -6.45
N CYS A 144 -11.33 -6.90 -6.46
CA CYS A 144 -11.46 -8.00 -7.42
C CYS A 144 -10.61 -9.21 -7.05
N LYS A 145 -10.90 -10.36 -7.68
CA LYS A 145 -10.02 -11.52 -7.66
C LYS A 145 -8.72 -11.25 -8.41
N LYS A 146 -7.68 -12.00 -8.06
CA LYS A 146 -6.34 -11.93 -8.67
C LYS A 146 -6.38 -12.09 -10.20
N GLU A 147 -7.08 -13.11 -10.70
CA GLU A 147 -7.17 -13.39 -12.14
C GLU A 147 -7.85 -12.25 -12.90
N ALA A 148 -9.01 -11.79 -12.40
CA ALA A 148 -9.77 -10.68 -12.95
C ALA A 148 -8.92 -9.40 -13.11
N PHE A 149 -8.10 -9.09 -12.11
CA PHE A 149 -7.18 -7.96 -12.18
C PHE A 149 -6.12 -8.13 -13.28
N ILE A 150 -5.48 -9.29 -13.34
CA ILE A 150 -4.41 -9.58 -14.31
C ILE A 150 -4.97 -9.51 -15.73
N ASP A 151 -6.18 -10.04 -15.96
CA ASP A 151 -6.86 -9.99 -17.25
C ASP A 151 -7.20 -8.56 -17.67
N ALA A 152 -7.77 -7.76 -16.77
CA ALA A 152 -8.12 -6.37 -17.03
C ALA A 152 -6.89 -5.56 -17.44
N VAL A 153 -5.82 -5.72 -16.68
CA VAL A 153 -4.59 -4.96 -16.85
C VAL A 153 -3.84 -5.40 -18.12
N SER A 154 -3.84 -6.69 -18.44
CA SER A 154 -3.26 -7.21 -19.67
C SER A 154 -3.94 -6.63 -20.91
N LYS A 155 -5.28 -6.50 -20.90
CA LYS A 155 -6.04 -5.85 -21.98
C LYS A 155 -5.69 -4.37 -22.12
N LEU A 156 -5.67 -3.61 -21.02
CA LEU A 156 -5.32 -2.18 -21.04
C LEU A 156 -3.89 -1.94 -21.56
N THR A 157 -2.96 -2.85 -21.26
CA THR A 157 -1.59 -2.76 -21.77
C THR A 157 -1.48 -3.15 -23.23
N ALA A 158 -2.19 -4.19 -23.68
CA ALA A 158 -2.22 -4.57 -25.09
C ALA A 158 -2.77 -3.43 -25.97
N GLU A 159 -3.71 -2.65 -25.45
CA GLU A 159 -4.29 -1.48 -26.11
C GLU A 159 -3.44 -0.19 -25.95
N ASN A 160 -2.23 -0.29 -25.38
CA ASN A 160 -1.29 0.83 -25.11
C ASN A 160 -1.89 1.98 -24.28
N GLN A 161 -2.83 1.68 -23.39
CA GLN A 161 -3.50 2.70 -22.58
C GLN A 161 -2.72 3.02 -21.31
N LEU A 162 -1.82 2.14 -20.87
CA LEU A 162 -1.06 2.28 -19.62
C LEU A 162 0.44 2.50 -19.87
N THR A 163 0.98 3.53 -19.23
CA THR A 163 2.44 3.80 -19.18
C THR A 163 3.03 3.57 -17.80
N LYS A 164 2.23 3.77 -16.75
CA LYS A 164 2.61 3.48 -15.36
C LYS A 164 1.42 2.87 -14.64
N LEU A 165 1.70 1.85 -13.84
CA LEU A 165 0.76 1.18 -12.96
C LEU A 165 1.40 1.02 -11.58
N LYS A 166 0.79 1.58 -10.54
CA LYS A 166 1.18 1.34 -9.15
C LYS A 166 0.00 0.80 -8.37
N LEU A 167 0.24 -0.15 -7.49
CA LEU A 167 -0.78 -0.73 -6.61
C LEU A 167 -0.41 -0.52 -5.16
N PHE A 168 -1.41 -0.15 -4.37
CA PHE A 168 -1.27 0.03 -2.94
C PHE A 168 -2.31 -0.81 -2.22
N LYS A 169 -1.87 -1.60 -1.24
CA LYS A 169 -2.75 -2.41 -0.41
C LYS A 169 -3.59 -1.48 0.45
N ASN A 170 -4.89 -1.70 0.45
CA ASN A 170 -5.78 -0.94 1.32
C ASN A 170 -5.73 -1.52 2.74
N ALA A 171 -5.68 -0.67 3.77
CA ALA A 171 -5.63 -1.07 5.17
C ALA A 171 -6.81 -1.98 5.58
N LYS A 172 -7.94 -1.96 4.87
CA LYS A 172 -9.06 -2.89 5.09
C LYS A 172 -8.67 -4.38 4.89
N ASN A 173 -7.65 -4.69 4.09
CA ASN A 173 -7.12 -6.05 3.96
C ASN A 173 -6.36 -6.52 5.21
N ASN A 174 -5.95 -5.63 6.12
CA ASN A 174 -5.29 -6.00 7.38
C ASN A 174 -6.29 -6.28 8.52
N ILE A 175 -7.54 -5.83 8.40
CA ILE A 175 -8.53 -5.96 9.48
C ILE A 175 -9.06 -7.41 9.60
N ASN A 176 -9.07 -8.17 8.50
CA ASN A 176 -9.50 -9.59 8.53
C ASN A 176 -8.44 -10.53 9.14
N VAL A 177 -7.19 -10.08 9.33
CA VAL A 177 -6.16 -10.91 10.00
C VAL A 177 -6.24 -10.78 11.53
N MET A 178 -6.86 -9.71 12.05
CA MET A 178 -6.93 -9.47 13.50
C MET A 178 -8.23 -9.95 14.14
N ARG A 179 -9.27 -10.28 13.37
CA ARG A 179 -10.58 -10.68 13.91
C ARG A 179 -10.76 -12.20 14.12
N ASP A 180 -9.94 -13.03 13.49
CA ASP A 180 -10.06 -14.51 13.57
C ASP A 180 -9.19 -15.17 14.67
N GLN A 181 -8.63 -14.38 15.61
CA GLN A 181 -8.00 -14.94 16.81
C GLN A 181 -8.84 -14.63 18.06
N GLU A 182 -9.92 -15.38 18.24
CA GLU A 182 -10.39 -15.69 19.58
C GLU A 182 -9.29 -16.52 20.26
N MET A 183 -8.71 -15.98 21.33
CA MET A 183 -7.64 -16.61 22.11
C MET A 183 -8.23 -17.55 23.18
N PRO A 184 -8.04 -18.88 23.11
CA PRO A 184 -7.95 -19.69 24.30
C PRO A 184 -6.49 -19.67 24.78
N GLY A 185 -6.31 -19.28 26.04
CA GLY A 185 -5.00 -18.98 26.60
C GLY A 185 -3.99 -20.12 26.51
N SER A 186 -2.75 -19.79 26.15
CA SER A 186 -1.57 -20.24 26.87
C SER A 186 -0.33 -19.49 26.39
N THR A 187 0.54 -19.20 27.34
CA THR A 187 1.73 -18.35 27.25
C THR A 187 2.87 -19.05 26.52
N VAL A 188 2.78 -19.32 25.21
CA VAL A 188 3.91 -19.81 24.39
C VAL A 188 3.63 -19.63 22.89
N ALA A 189 3.58 -18.38 22.39
CA ALA A 189 3.61 -18.08 20.95
C ALA A 189 3.93 -16.60 20.66
N LEU A 190 4.94 -16.02 21.33
CA LEU A 190 5.38 -14.64 21.04
C LEU A 190 6.51 -14.55 19.98
N GLN A 191 6.83 -15.65 19.31
CA GLN A 191 7.81 -15.71 18.23
C GLN A 191 7.26 -16.54 17.06
N ALA A 192 6.52 -15.93 16.12
CA ALA A 192 6.40 -16.43 14.73
C ALA A 192 5.48 -15.60 13.81
N THR A 193 4.75 -14.58 14.29
CA THR A 193 3.85 -13.78 13.44
C THR A 193 4.24 -12.30 13.42
N PHE A 194 5.53 -12.00 13.25
CA PHE A 194 5.95 -10.68 12.80
C PHE A 194 5.69 -10.60 11.29
N THR A 195 4.41 -10.46 10.94
CA THR A 195 3.91 -10.30 9.58
C THR A 195 4.67 -9.19 8.87
N PHE A 196 5.26 -9.56 7.74
CA PHE A 196 5.86 -8.72 6.71
C PHE A 196 5.35 -7.28 6.77
N ARG A 197 6.23 -6.34 7.15
CA ARG A 197 5.97 -4.91 7.01
C ARG A 197 6.00 -4.57 5.52
N THR A 198 4.88 -4.75 4.83
CA THR A 198 4.56 -4.07 3.58
C THR A 198 4.69 -2.56 3.79
N SER A 199 4.89 -1.78 2.72
CA SER A 199 4.80 -0.33 2.80
C SER A 199 3.52 0.05 3.56
N VAL A 200 3.68 0.91 4.57
CA VAL A 200 2.58 1.30 5.45
C VAL A 200 1.62 2.14 4.61
N TRP A 201 0.36 1.72 4.50
CA TRP A 201 -0.68 2.52 3.87
C TRP A 201 -0.67 3.95 4.43
N PHE A 202 -0.75 4.94 3.56
CA PHE A 202 -0.88 6.34 3.93
C PHE A 202 -2.07 6.98 3.20
N PRO A 203 -2.77 7.93 3.84
CA PRO A 203 -3.90 8.62 3.21
C PRO A 203 -3.41 9.49 2.04
N VAL A 204 -4.04 9.34 0.88
CA VAL A 204 -3.71 10.10 -0.34
C VAL A 204 -4.62 11.34 -0.48
N HIS A 205 -5.78 11.31 0.16
CA HIS A 205 -6.69 12.46 0.29
C HIS A 205 -6.98 12.73 1.77
N VAL A 206 -7.21 13.99 2.15
CA VAL A 206 -7.45 14.38 3.55
C VAL A 206 -8.64 13.64 4.16
N ALA A 207 -9.71 13.44 3.39
CA ALA A 207 -10.89 12.67 3.82
C ALA A 207 -10.58 11.19 4.09
N GLU A 208 -9.45 10.65 3.64
CA GLU A 208 -9.04 9.30 4.01
C GLU A 208 -8.56 9.20 5.46
N LEU A 209 -8.27 10.32 6.13
CA LEU A 209 -8.03 10.34 7.58
C LEU A 209 -9.25 9.85 8.36
N ASP A 210 -10.45 9.96 7.80
CA ASP A 210 -11.67 9.37 8.37
C ASP A 210 -11.59 7.86 8.49
N LYS A 211 -10.71 7.19 7.74
CA LYS A 211 -10.47 5.75 7.85
C LYS A 211 -9.66 5.42 9.11
N CYS A 212 -9.00 6.39 9.75
CA CYS A 212 -8.12 6.21 10.91
C CYS A 212 -8.83 6.34 12.27
N PHE A 213 -10.16 6.55 12.30
CA PHE A 213 -10.90 6.79 13.56
C PHE A 213 -10.83 5.64 14.58
N HIS A 214 -10.50 4.42 14.12
CA HIS A 214 -10.41 3.22 14.95
C HIS A 214 -9.01 3.00 15.55
N CYS A 215 -8.06 3.91 15.32
CA CYS A 215 -6.71 3.83 15.88
C CYS A 215 -6.76 3.95 17.41
N VAL A 216 -6.55 2.84 18.10
CA VAL A 216 -6.53 2.77 19.57
C VAL A 216 -5.24 3.38 20.10
N ILE A 217 -5.36 4.40 20.98
CA ILE A 217 -4.22 4.93 21.72
C ILE A 217 -3.87 4.01 22.89
N LYS A 218 -2.57 3.86 23.19
CA LYS A 218 -2.06 2.98 24.26
C LYS A 218 -2.38 3.47 25.68
N TYR A 219 -3.15 4.55 25.81
CA TYR A 219 -3.38 5.25 27.07
C TYR A 219 -4.88 5.34 27.34
N GLU A 220 -5.44 4.22 27.79
CA GLU A 220 -6.87 4.10 28.08
C GLU A 220 -7.09 3.83 29.58
N PRO A 221 -7.91 4.65 30.28
CA PRO A 221 -8.17 4.52 31.72
C PRO A 221 -8.80 3.19 32.15
N THR A 222 -9.36 2.40 31.24
CA THR A 222 -9.91 1.08 31.56
C THR A 222 -8.85 -0.03 31.59
N THR A 223 -7.73 0.15 30.87
CA THR A 223 -6.71 -0.90 30.67
C THR A 223 -5.35 -0.57 31.27
N ASP A 224 -5.01 0.71 31.48
CA ASP A 224 -3.70 1.13 32.00
C ASP A 224 -3.78 1.56 33.48
N PRO A 225 -3.25 0.77 34.43
CA PRO A 225 -3.22 1.12 35.85
C PRO A 225 -2.40 2.37 36.18
N ARG A 226 -1.53 2.83 35.28
CA ARG A 226 -0.74 4.07 35.45
C ARG A 226 -1.50 5.30 34.99
N HIS A 227 -2.67 5.13 34.39
CA HIS A 227 -3.53 6.23 34.02
C HIS A 227 -4.11 6.89 35.28
N PRO A 228 -4.04 8.23 35.46
CA PRO A 228 -4.51 8.90 36.67
C PRO A 228 -6.02 8.74 36.90
N GLY A 229 -6.78 8.55 35.83
CA GLY A 229 -8.21 8.19 35.86
C GLY A 229 -8.51 6.68 35.90
N TYR A 230 -7.54 5.82 36.21
CA TYR A 230 -7.79 4.38 36.32
C TYR A 230 -8.73 4.08 37.50
N GLY A 231 -9.83 3.36 37.22
CA GLY A 231 -10.86 3.03 38.22
C GLY A 231 -11.88 4.14 38.51
N ASP A 232 -11.74 5.32 37.90
CA ASP A 232 -12.71 6.41 38.02
C ASP A 232 -13.85 6.23 37.01
N LYS A 233 -15.03 5.84 37.49
CA LYS A 233 -16.19 5.53 36.66
C LYS A 233 -16.72 6.76 35.91
N GLU A 234 -16.81 7.92 36.55
CA GLU A 234 -17.34 9.14 35.91
C GLU A 234 -16.38 9.62 34.81
N TYR A 235 -15.08 9.56 35.07
CA TYR A 235 -14.06 9.92 34.09
C TYR A 235 -14.07 8.96 32.88
N ILE A 236 -14.20 7.65 33.12
CA ILE A 236 -14.31 6.63 32.06
C ILE A 236 -15.57 6.86 31.21
N GLU A 237 -16.73 7.09 31.83
CA GLU A 237 -17.97 7.38 31.09
C GLU A 237 -17.86 8.66 30.25
N ARG A 238 -17.20 9.70 30.79
CA ARG A 238 -16.96 10.93 30.05
C ARG A 238 -16.03 10.72 28.85
N ARG A 239 -14.97 9.91 29.03
CA ARG A 239 -14.05 9.52 27.94
C ARG A 239 -14.78 8.72 26.85
N ALA A 240 -15.66 7.80 27.25
CA ALA A 240 -16.49 7.05 26.30
C ALA A 240 -17.36 7.98 25.45
N LYS A 241 -18.06 8.95 26.06
CA LYS A 241 -18.86 9.95 25.34
C LYS A 241 -18.03 10.77 24.34
N LEU A 242 -16.82 11.19 24.71
CA LEU A 242 -15.92 11.92 23.80
C LEU A 242 -15.43 11.04 22.64
N ASN A 243 -15.11 9.78 22.92
CA ASN A 243 -14.72 8.81 21.90
C ASN A 243 -15.87 8.55 20.92
N ASP A 244 -17.11 8.47 21.39
CA ASP A 244 -18.29 8.29 20.52
C ASP A 244 -18.47 9.46 19.55
N VAL A 245 -18.28 10.70 20.02
CA VAL A 245 -18.30 11.90 19.18
C VAL A 245 -17.19 11.85 18.13
N ALA A 246 -15.96 11.51 18.54
CA ALA A 246 -14.84 11.38 17.61
C ALA A 246 -15.07 10.27 16.57
N ARG A 247 -15.77 9.19 16.93
CA ARG A 247 -16.06 8.05 16.06
C ARG A 247 -16.94 8.41 14.85
N VAL A 248 -17.84 9.39 15.02
CA VAL A 248 -18.79 9.82 13.99
C VAL A 248 -18.32 11.02 13.19
N TYR A 249 -17.22 11.66 13.58
CA TYR A 249 -16.65 12.83 12.89
C TYR A 249 -16.15 12.46 11.48
N LYS A 250 -16.31 13.40 10.54
CA LYS A 250 -15.90 13.38 9.13
C LYS A 250 -15.41 14.77 8.75
#